data_AF-A0A8W8KCB3-F1
#
_entry.id   AF-A0A8W8KCB3-F1
#
_cell.length_a   1.000
_cell.length_b   1.000
_cell.length_c   1.000
_cell.angle_alpha   90.00
_cell.angle_beta   90.00
_cell.angle_gamma   90.00
#
_symmetry.space_group_name_H-M   'P 1'
#
loop_
_entity.id
_entity.type
_entity.pdbx_description
1 polymer ?
#
loop_
_entity_poly.entity_id
_entity_poly.type
_entity_poly.pdbx_seq_one_letter_code
_entity_poly.pdbx_strand_id
1 'polypeptide(L)'
;MADAGLRQRLIPDSEAPSDWDSDLPYGGKVYLARKKKPDPTYVKVIEAVVLISTLSFALYAYYYFDHLHFNVTYAYAWLGYPSANHQIGQRYLHGKGVEKHIGKAMEHFKKAADQGHPHASYNLAIGHLKGYKSGLKPGEAHVLIQHAASKGVKEAHQVLNEVCSRGGCKN
;
A
#
# COMPACT_ATOMS: atom_id res chain seq x y z
N MET A 1 41.44 -2.12 68.52
CA MET A 1 40.43 -1.28 69.21
C MET A 1 41.09 0.01 69.65
N ALA A 2 41.26 0.97 68.73
CA ALA A 2 41.70 2.33 69.06
C ALA A 2 41.61 3.22 67.80
N ASP A 3 40.41 3.49 67.29
CA ASP A 3 40.18 4.69 66.48
C ASP A 3 38.68 5.05 66.38
N ALA A 4 37.96 4.95 67.51
CA ALA A 4 36.55 5.36 67.58
C ALA A 4 36.37 6.76 68.21
N GLY A 5 37.47 7.38 68.68
CA GLY A 5 37.40 8.59 69.52
C GLY A 5 37.85 9.89 68.85
N LEU A 6 38.41 9.86 67.63
CA LEU A 6 38.98 11.05 67.01
C LEU A 6 38.10 11.73 65.94
N ARG A 7 36.98 11.11 65.53
CA ARG A 7 36.13 11.62 64.44
C ARG A 7 34.88 12.40 64.86
N GLN A 8 34.64 12.58 66.15
CA GLN A 8 33.46 13.30 66.66
C GLN A 8 33.71 14.80 66.90
N ARG A 9 34.81 15.36 66.37
CA ARG A 9 35.29 16.67 66.79
C ARG A 9 35.25 17.76 65.71
N LEU A 10 34.31 17.69 64.77
CA LEU A 10 34.22 18.75 63.76
C LEU A 10 32.88 19.49 63.67
N ILE A 11 31.73 18.93 64.09
CA ILE A 11 30.46 19.68 64.15
C ILE A 11 29.58 19.08 65.28
N PRO A 12 29.05 19.86 66.23
CA PRO A 12 28.08 19.38 67.21
C PRO A 12 26.75 18.98 66.55
N ASP A 13 26.07 17.92 67.03
CA ASP A 13 24.80 17.45 66.46
C ASP A 13 23.70 18.53 66.41
N SER A 14 23.79 19.56 67.26
CA SER A 14 22.88 20.72 67.27
C SER A 14 23.04 21.67 66.07
N GLU A 15 24.16 21.58 65.35
CA GLU A 15 24.49 22.39 64.18
C GLU A 15 24.48 21.58 62.87
N ALA A 16 24.19 20.27 62.94
CA ALA A 16 24.10 19.41 61.78
C ALA A 16 22.86 19.76 60.94
N PRO A 17 23.00 19.94 59.61
CA PRO A 17 21.86 20.10 58.70
C PRO A 17 20.84 18.96 58.87
N SER A 18 19.55 19.23 58.69
CA SER A 18 18.50 18.22 58.92
C SER A 18 18.58 17.00 57.99
N ASP A 19 19.37 17.06 56.92
CA ASP A 19 19.64 15.96 56.00
C ASP A 19 20.97 15.24 56.27
N TRP A 20 21.60 15.51 57.41
CA TRP A 20 22.85 14.89 57.83
C TRP A 20 22.66 13.39 58.12
N ASP A 21 23.34 12.56 57.33
CA ASP A 21 23.39 11.11 57.49
C ASP A 21 24.81 10.71 57.92
N SER A 22 24.93 10.23 59.16
CA SER A 22 26.21 9.86 59.78
C SER A 22 26.85 8.60 59.21
N ASP A 23 26.08 7.78 58.47
CA ASP A 23 26.59 6.56 57.84
C ASP A 23 27.28 6.83 56.50
N LEU A 24 27.05 8.01 55.91
CA LEU A 24 27.70 8.43 54.68
C LEU A 24 29.04 9.13 54.97
N PRO A 25 30.09 8.89 54.15
CA PRO A 25 31.38 9.56 54.31
C PRO A 25 31.32 11.09 54.10
N TYR A 26 30.19 11.60 53.60
CA TYR A 26 29.88 13.02 53.45
C TYR A 26 28.45 13.25 53.99
N GLY A 27 28.30 14.11 54.99
CA GLY A 27 27.06 14.22 55.78
C GLY A 27 25.94 15.05 55.14
N GLY A 28 25.57 14.76 53.89
CA GLY A 28 24.38 15.36 53.30
C GLY A 28 24.01 14.71 51.98
N LYS A 29 22.74 14.82 51.57
CA LYS A 29 22.31 14.30 50.27
C LYS A 29 22.86 15.18 49.16
N VAL A 30 23.96 14.76 48.55
CA VAL A 30 24.56 15.48 47.41
C VAL A 30 23.74 15.19 46.15
N TYR A 31 22.88 16.12 45.75
CA TYR A 31 22.21 16.07 44.44
C TYR A 31 23.20 16.43 43.33
N LEU A 32 23.84 15.42 42.75
CA LEU A 32 24.64 15.62 41.53
C LEU A 32 23.68 15.97 40.38
N ALA A 33 23.73 17.21 39.92
CA ALA A 33 23.03 17.62 38.70
C ALA A 33 23.47 16.70 37.55
N ARG A 34 22.56 15.86 37.08
CA ARG A 34 22.85 14.90 36.01
C ARG A 34 23.01 15.67 34.70
N LYS A 35 24.22 16.18 34.43
CA LYS A 35 24.54 16.82 33.15
C LYS A 35 24.45 15.74 32.06
N LYS A 36 23.40 15.81 31.24
CA LYS A 36 23.27 14.97 30.05
C LYS A 36 24.46 15.29 29.14
N LYS A 37 25.33 14.30 28.91
CA LYS A 37 26.44 14.47 27.96
C LYS A 37 25.84 14.83 26.60
N PRO A 38 26.38 15.83 25.88
CA PRO A 38 25.88 16.15 24.54
C PRO A 38 25.96 14.87 23.69
N ASP A 39 24.87 14.57 22.98
CA ASP A 39 24.83 13.39 22.13
C ASP A 39 26.00 13.49 21.14
N PRO A 40 26.79 12.42 20.99
CA PRO A 40 27.91 12.48 20.08
C PRO A 40 27.39 12.58 18.64
N THR A 41 28.03 13.41 17.84
CA THR A 41 27.60 13.76 16.47
C THR A 41 27.35 12.53 15.59
N TYR A 42 28.06 11.42 15.81
CA TYR A 42 27.84 10.17 15.08
C TYR A 42 26.44 9.56 15.30
N VAL A 43 25.81 9.74 16.48
CA VAL A 43 24.46 9.22 16.76
C VAL A 43 23.43 9.93 15.90
N LYS A 44 23.58 11.25 15.72
CA LYS A 44 22.71 12.05 14.85
C LYS A 44 22.87 11.71 13.37
N VAL A 45 24.08 11.36 12.96
CA VAL A 45 24.34 10.86 11.60
C VAL A 45 23.67 9.49 11.39
N ILE A 46 23.78 8.56 12.34
CA ILE A 46 23.11 7.25 12.24
C ILE A 46 21.59 7.41 12.20
N GLU A 47 21.03 8.25 13.07
CA GLU A 47 19.59 8.56 13.10
C GLU A 47 19.12 9.10 11.73
N ALA A 48 19.86 10.05 11.15
CA ALA A 48 19.57 10.57 9.82
C ALA A 48 19.66 9.51 8.71
N VAL A 49 20.68 8.64 8.74
CA VAL A 49 20.85 7.56 7.76
C VAL A 49 19.71 6.55 7.83
N VAL A 50 19.29 6.17 9.05
CA VAL A 50 18.14 5.28 9.23
C VAL A 50 16.88 5.92 8.66
N LEU A 51 16.62 7.19 8.97
CA LEU A 51 15.47 7.91 8.43
C LEU A 51 15.50 7.98 6.89
N ILE A 52 16.65 8.33 6.30
CA ILE A 52 16.81 8.36 4.84
C ILE A 52 16.57 6.97 4.24
N SER A 53 17.14 5.91 4.83
CA SER A 53 16.97 4.54 4.32
C SER A 53 15.51 4.08 4.37
N THR A 54 14.79 4.40 5.45
CA THR A 54 13.37 4.05 5.59
C THR A 54 12.50 4.82 4.60
N LEU A 55 12.80 6.12 4.37
CA LEU A 55 12.11 6.93 3.37
C LEU A 55 12.41 6.43 1.95
N SER A 56 13.65 6.08 1.64
CA SER A 56 14.01 5.48 0.35
C SER A 56 13.31 4.14 0.11
N PHE A 57 13.23 3.28 1.13
CA PHE A 57 12.50 2.02 1.03
C PHE A 57 10.99 2.24 0.86
N ALA A 58 10.40 3.17 1.61
CA ALA A 58 8.99 3.53 1.46
C ALA A 58 8.69 4.12 0.08
N LEU A 59 9.56 4.99 -0.44
CA LEU A 59 9.46 5.52 -1.81
C LEU A 59 9.60 4.40 -2.84
N TYR A 60 10.57 3.51 -2.69
CA TYR A 60 10.73 2.36 -3.58
C TYR A 60 9.48 1.48 -3.57
N ALA A 61 8.97 1.13 -2.39
CA ALA A 61 7.75 0.35 -2.26
C ALA A 61 6.54 1.05 -2.91
N TYR A 62 6.42 2.37 -2.75
CA TYR A 62 5.38 3.17 -3.40
C TYR A 62 5.49 3.15 -4.94
N TYR A 63 6.69 3.33 -5.49
CA TYR A 63 6.91 3.33 -6.95
C TYR A 63 6.81 1.94 -7.58
N TYR A 64 7.28 0.88 -6.89
CA TYR A 64 7.30 -0.50 -7.41
C TYR A 64 6.06 -1.32 -7.06
N PHE A 65 5.12 -0.76 -6.28
CA PHE A 65 3.86 -1.39 -5.90
C PHE A 65 3.10 -1.96 -7.10
N ASP A 66 3.06 -1.22 -8.22
CA ASP A 66 2.28 -1.60 -9.39
C ASP A 66 2.74 -2.91 -10.04
N HIS A 67 4.05 -3.19 -10.04
CA HIS A 67 4.61 -4.43 -10.60
C HIS A 67 4.26 -5.65 -9.74
N LEU A 68 4.32 -5.51 -8.41
CA LEU A 68 3.92 -6.57 -7.49
C LEU A 68 2.44 -6.93 -7.69
N HIS A 69 1.57 -5.92 -7.74
CA HIS A 69 0.16 -6.15 -7.96
C HIS A 69 -0.14 -6.81 -9.30
N PHE A 70 0.57 -6.45 -10.38
CA PHE A 70 0.39 -7.10 -11.67
C PHE A 70 0.67 -8.59 -11.59
N ASN A 71 1.83 -8.99 -11.04
CA ASN A 71 2.23 -10.40 -10.95
C ASN A 71 1.27 -11.22 -10.09
N VAL A 72 0.82 -10.66 -8.96
CA VAL A 72 -0.18 -11.30 -8.10
C VAL A 72 -1.49 -11.48 -8.85
N THR A 73 -2.00 -10.43 -9.50
CA THR A 73 -3.23 -10.55 -10.32
C THR A 73 -3.07 -11.57 -11.44
N TYR A 74 -1.88 -11.67 -12.05
CA TYR A 74 -1.54 -12.65 -13.09
C TYR A 74 -1.65 -14.08 -12.60
N ALA A 75 -1.12 -14.36 -11.41
CA ALA A 75 -1.30 -15.66 -10.76
C ALA A 75 -2.78 -15.99 -10.52
N TYR A 76 -3.58 -15.05 -10.02
CA TYR A 76 -5.03 -15.27 -9.84
C TYR A 76 -5.78 -15.46 -11.15
N ALA A 77 -5.41 -14.74 -12.22
CA ALA A 77 -6.02 -14.95 -13.52
C ALA A 77 -5.67 -16.32 -14.12
N TRP A 78 -4.44 -16.80 -13.87
CA TRP A 78 -4.01 -18.15 -14.24
C TRP A 78 -4.77 -19.23 -13.48
N LEU A 79 -5.12 -18.99 -12.21
CA LEU A 79 -6.03 -19.83 -11.43
C LEU A 79 -7.49 -19.79 -11.93
N GLY A 80 -7.80 -18.94 -12.90
CA GLY A 80 -9.11 -18.88 -13.54
C GLY A 80 -10.10 -17.93 -12.89
N TYR A 81 -9.69 -17.03 -11.99
CA TYR A 81 -10.60 -16.07 -11.39
C TYR A 81 -11.05 -15.00 -12.42
N PRO A 82 -12.36 -14.75 -12.60
CA PRO A 82 -12.87 -13.85 -13.63
C PRO A 82 -12.52 -12.38 -13.36
N SER A 83 -12.61 -11.96 -12.10
CA SER A 83 -12.26 -10.59 -11.69
C SER A 83 -10.77 -10.29 -11.88
N ALA A 84 -9.90 -11.28 -11.71
CA ALA A 84 -8.46 -11.13 -11.96
C ALA A 84 -8.18 -10.98 -13.47
N ASN A 85 -8.79 -11.82 -14.31
CA ASN A 85 -8.71 -11.69 -15.77
C ASN A 85 -9.20 -10.31 -16.24
N HIS A 86 -10.30 -9.81 -15.68
CA HIS A 86 -10.78 -8.47 -15.96
C HIS A 86 -9.75 -7.38 -15.59
N GLN A 87 -9.15 -7.45 -14.40
CA GLN A 87 -8.15 -6.47 -13.96
C GLN A 87 -6.90 -6.49 -14.84
N ILE A 88 -6.40 -7.66 -15.23
CA ILE A 88 -5.26 -7.78 -16.15
C ILE A 88 -5.60 -7.21 -17.52
N GLY A 89 -6.79 -7.50 -18.04
CA GLY A 89 -7.28 -6.91 -19.28
C GLY A 89 -7.24 -5.39 -19.23
N GLN A 90 -7.67 -4.79 -18.11
CA GLN A 90 -7.58 -3.34 -17.92
C GLN A 90 -6.12 -2.84 -17.87
N ARG A 91 -5.22 -3.56 -17.20
CA ARG A 91 -3.80 -3.19 -17.12
C ARG A 91 -3.13 -3.22 -18.49
N TYR A 92 -3.37 -4.25 -19.31
CA TYR A 92 -2.89 -4.30 -20.69
C TYR A 92 -3.52 -3.25 -21.60
N LEU A 93 -4.77 -2.85 -21.34
CA LEU A 93 -5.44 -1.80 -22.11
C LEU A 93 -4.84 -0.40 -21.85
N HIS A 94 -4.51 -0.11 -20.60
CA HIS A 94 -3.98 1.20 -20.18
C HIS A 94 -2.46 1.28 -20.14
N GLY A 95 -1.76 0.15 -20.12
CA GLY A 95 -0.30 0.11 -19.95
C GLY A 95 0.18 0.40 -18.51
N LYS A 96 -0.63 0.09 -17.49
CA LYS A 96 -0.28 0.36 -16.07
C LYS A 96 0.62 -0.75 -15.51
N GLY A 97 1.92 -0.46 -15.41
CA GLY A 97 2.94 -1.38 -14.90
C GLY A 97 3.39 -2.46 -15.90
N VAL A 98 2.81 -2.48 -17.10
CA VAL A 98 3.14 -3.40 -18.21
C VAL A 98 2.96 -2.68 -19.54
N GLU A 99 3.67 -3.11 -20.58
CA GLU A 99 3.51 -2.60 -21.93
C GLU A 99 2.05 -2.78 -22.42
N LYS A 100 1.54 -1.74 -23.08
CA LYS A 100 0.16 -1.70 -23.58
C LYS A 100 -0.03 -2.71 -24.72
N HIS A 101 -0.94 -3.66 -24.53
CA HIS A 101 -1.25 -4.68 -25.52
C HIS A 101 -2.75 -4.94 -25.61
N ILE A 102 -3.41 -4.26 -26.56
CA ILE A 102 -4.86 -4.31 -26.72
C ILE A 102 -5.35 -5.72 -27.06
N GLY A 103 -4.61 -6.47 -27.89
CA GLY A 103 -4.98 -7.85 -28.24
C GLY A 103 -5.04 -8.78 -27.02
N LYS A 104 -4.01 -8.75 -26.18
CA LYS A 104 -3.98 -9.51 -24.91
C LYS A 104 -5.08 -9.04 -23.96
N ALA A 105 -5.35 -7.74 -23.91
CA ALA A 105 -6.44 -7.20 -23.11
C ALA A 105 -7.79 -7.81 -23.50
N MET A 106 -8.09 -7.88 -24.81
CA MET A 106 -9.33 -8.47 -25.31
C MET A 106 -9.42 -9.96 -25.01
N GLU A 107 -8.32 -10.71 -25.11
CA GLU A 107 -8.29 -12.13 -24.78
C GLU A 107 -8.63 -12.38 -23.29
N HIS A 108 -8.04 -11.61 -22.38
CA HIS A 108 -8.35 -11.70 -20.96
C HIS A 108 -9.79 -11.28 -20.64
N PHE A 109 -10.31 -10.24 -21.31
CA PHE A 109 -11.72 -9.88 -21.18
C PHE A 109 -12.65 -10.98 -21.69
N LYS A 110 -12.29 -11.66 -22.79
CA LYS A 110 -13.03 -12.82 -23.29
C LYS A 110 -13.08 -13.94 -22.27
N LYS A 111 -11.93 -14.35 -21.70
CA LYS A 111 -11.88 -15.37 -20.63
C LYS A 111 -12.78 -15.02 -19.44
N ALA A 112 -12.79 -13.75 -19.01
CA ALA A 112 -13.64 -13.31 -17.92
C ALA A 112 -15.13 -13.21 -18.32
N ALA A 113 -15.43 -12.79 -19.55
CA ALA A 113 -16.79 -12.71 -20.09
C ALA A 113 -17.42 -14.09 -20.27
N ASP A 114 -16.63 -15.09 -20.69
CA ASP A 114 -17.04 -16.50 -20.83
C ASP A 114 -17.45 -17.10 -19.48
N GLN A 115 -16.88 -16.58 -18.37
CA GLN A 115 -17.27 -16.91 -16.99
C GLN A 115 -18.42 -16.04 -16.45
N GLY A 116 -19.02 -15.19 -17.28
CA GLY A 116 -20.16 -14.34 -16.90
C GLY A 116 -19.79 -13.06 -16.15
N HIS A 117 -18.54 -12.58 -16.22
CA HIS A 117 -18.12 -11.35 -15.54
C HIS A 117 -18.69 -10.09 -16.24
N PRO A 118 -19.61 -9.33 -15.61
CA PRO A 118 -20.37 -8.28 -16.31
C PRO A 118 -19.51 -7.16 -16.89
N HIS A 119 -18.55 -6.65 -16.11
CA HIS A 119 -17.66 -5.58 -16.59
C HIS A 119 -16.67 -6.06 -17.67
N ALA A 120 -16.37 -7.37 -17.72
CA ALA A 120 -15.49 -7.89 -18.76
C ALA A 120 -16.25 -8.01 -20.09
N SER A 121 -17.49 -8.50 -20.05
CA SER A 121 -18.39 -8.52 -21.20
C SER A 121 -18.60 -7.12 -21.77
N TYR A 122 -18.80 -6.12 -20.92
CA TYR A 122 -18.87 -4.72 -21.33
C TYR A 122 -17.57 -4.25 -22.02
N ASN A 123 -16.41 -4.40 -21.37
CA ASN A 123 -15.14 -3.94 -21.93
C ASN A 123 -14.78 -4.64 -23.25
N LEU A 124 -15.09 -5.92 -23.36
CA LEU A 124 -14.89 -6.70 -24.55
C LEU A 124 -15.76 -6.20 -25.71
N ALA A 125 -17.05 -5.96 -25.45
CA ALA A 125 -17.97 -5.44 -26.44
C ALA A 125 -17.60 -4.03 -26.91
N ILE A 126 -17.24 -3.13 -25.99
CA ILE A 126 -16.73 -1.79 -26.33
C ILE A 126 -15.46 -1.89 -27.16
N GLY A 127 -14.55 -2.79 -26.81
CA GLY A 127 -13.34 -3.01 -27.58
C GLY A 127 -13.64 -3.45 -29.02
N HIS A 128 -14.62 -4.34 -29.19
CA HIS A 128 -15.11 -4.74 -30.51
C HIS A 128 -15.73 -3.58 -31.29
N LEU A 129 -16.61 -2.79 -30.67
CA LEU A 129 -17.25 -1.63 -31.30
C LEU A 129 -16.26 -0.53 -31.69
N LYS A 130 -15.15 -0.41 -30.96
CA LYS A 130 -14.02 0.48 -31.31
C LYS A 130 -13.14 -0.06 -32.44
N GLY A 131 -13.40 -1.27 -32.94
CA GLY A 131 -12.64 -1.90 -34.02
C GLY A 131 -11.40 -2.69 -33.57
N TYR A 132 -11.26 -2.99 -32.28
CA TYR A 132 -10.14 -3.82 -31.81
C TYR A 132 -10.34 -5.29 -32.13
N LYS A 133 -9.22 -5.99 -32.35
CA LYS A 133 -9.18 -7.45 -32.55
C LYS A 133 -9.61 -8.17 -31.27
N SER A 134 -10.90 -8.45 -31.19
CA SER A 134 -11.56 -9.12 -30.05
C SER A 134 -11.99 -10.55 -30.37
N GLY A 135 -11.97 -10.95 -31.65
CA GLY A 135 -12.34 -12.30 -32.08
C GLY A 135 -13.84 -12.62 -31.94
N LEU A 136 -14.68 -11.59 -31.79
CA LEU A 136 -16.14 -11.71 -31.79
C LEU A 136 -16.69 -11.60 -33.20
N LYS A 137 -17.81 -12.27 -33.44
CA LYS A 137 -18.58 -12.11 -34.67
C LYS A 137 -19.38 -10.80 -34.65
N PRO A 138 -19.72 -10.24 -35.82
CA PRO A 138 -20.67 -9.14 -35.91
C PRO A 138 -21.97 -9.50 -35.18
N GLY A 139 -22.45 -8.64 -34.29
CA GLY A 139 -23.67 -8.85 -33.49
C GLY A 139 -23.45 -9.39 -32.08
N GLU A 140 -22.41 -10.21 -31.83
CA GLU A 140 -22.15 -10.77 -30.49
C GLU A 140 -21.85 -9.69 -29.44
N ALA A 141 -21.26 -8.57 -29.85
CA ALA A 141 -21.01 -7.42 -28.97
C ALA A 141 -22.30 -6.86 -28.35
N HIS A 142 -23.42 -6.86 -29.07
CA HIS A 142 -24.69 -6.36 -28.53
C HIS A 142 -25.22 -7.27 -27.43
N VAL A 143 -25.13 -8.59 -27.63
CA VAL A 143 -25.54 -9.59 -26.64
C VAL A 143 -24.71 -9.45 -25.35
N LEU A 144 -23.40 -9.20 -25.48
CA LEU A 144 -22.52 -8.96 -24.33
C LEU A 144 -22.87 -7.68 -23.57
N ILE A 145 -23.23 -6.60 -24.28
CA ILE A 145 -23.67 -5.34 -23.65
C ILE A 145 -25.01 -5.54 -22.93
N GLN A 146 -25.98 -6.23 -23.55
CA GLN A 146 -27.26 -6.56 -22.92
C GLN A 146 -27.05 -7.42 -21.67
N HIS A 147 -26.18 -8.42 -21.74
CA HIS A 147 -25.81 -9.24 -20.58
C HIS A 147 -25.24 -8.39 -19.45
N ALA A 148 -24.25 -7.54 -19.75
CA ALA A 148 -23.65 -6.64 -18.76
C ALA A 148 -24.68 -5.67 -18.14
N ALA A 149 -25.59 -5.13 -18.97
CA ALA A 149 -26.68 -4.28 -18.50
C ALA A 149 -27.61 -5.05 -17.55
N SER A 150 -28.07 -6.24 -17.93
CA SER A 150 -28.94 -7.07 -17.07
C SER A 150 -28.33 -7.40 -15.70
N LYS A 151 -26.99 -7.43 -15.62
CA LYS A 151 -26.23 -7.68 -14.39
C LYS A 151 -25.93 -6.40 -13.58
N GLY A 152 -26.52 -5.26 -13.97
CA GLY A 152 -26.47 -4.01 -13.22
C GLY A 152 -25.30 -3.08 -13.56
N VAL A 153 -24.56 -3.34 -14.65
CA VAL A 153 -23.50 -2.42 -15.11
C VAL A 153 -24.17 -1.16 -15.67
N LYS A 154 -23.99 -0.01 -15.02
CA LYS A 154 -24.63 1.26 -15.39
C LYS A 154 -24.13 1.78 -16.72
N GLU A 155 -22.83 1.65 -16.95
CA GLU A 155 -22.15 2.04 -18.19
C GLU A 155 -22.67 1.23 -19.38
N ALA A 156 -22.99 -0.05 -19.16
CA ALA A 156 -23.55 -0.91 -20.20
C ALA A 156 -24.96 -0.47 -20.61
N HIS A 157 -25.80 0.00 -19.68
CA HIS A 157 -27.13 0.52 -20.02
C HIS A 157 -27.06 1.76 -20.90
N GLN A 158 -26.14 2.68 -20.59
CA GLN A 158 -25.97 3.90 -21.38
C GLN A 158 -25.57 3.58 -22.81
N VAL A 159 -24.59 2.70 -22.97
CA VAL A 159 -24.12 2.26 -24.28
C VAL A 159 -25.21 1.49 -25.02
N LEU A 160 -25.97 0.64 -24.32
CA LEU A 160 -27.09 -0.08 -24.93
C LEU A 160 -28.12 0.88 -25.53
N ASN A 161 -28.50 1.92 -24.80
CA ASN A 161 -29.43 2.95 -25.29
C ASN A 161 -28.88 3.71 -26.51
N GLU A 162 -27.58 4.05 -26.51
CA GLU A 162 -26.92 4.70 -27.65
C GLU A 162 -26.88 3.80 -28.89
N VAL A 163 -26.59 2.52 -28.70
CA VAL A 163 -26.52 1.54 -29.78
C VAL A 163 -27.92 1.26 -30.34
N CYS A 164 -28.94 1.16 -29.47
CA CYS A 164 -30.32 0.98 -29.90
C CYS A 164 -30.87 2.20 -30.64
N SER A 165 -30.54 3.43 -30.22
CA SER A 165 -31.00 4.64 -30.91
C SER A 165 -30.41 4.79 -32.32
N ARG A 166 -29.24 4.21 -32.57
CA ARG A 166 -28.62 4.11 -33.90
C ARG A 166 -29.16 2.95 -34.75
N GLY A 167 -30.17 2.21 -34.27
CA GLY A 167 -30.80 1.11 -34.99
C GLY A 167 -30.06 -0.23 -34.90
N GLY A 168 -29.07 -0.36 -34.01
CA GLY A 168 -28.28 -1.60 -33.81
C GLY A 168 -29.01 -2.70 -33.04
N CYS A 169 -30.12 -2.38 -32.37
CA CYS A 169 -30.95 -3.33 -31.64
C CYS A 169 -32.02 -3.92 -32.58
N LYS A 170 -31.62 -4.78 -33.51
CA LYS A 170 -32.55 -5.69 -34.19
C LYS A 170 -32.40 -7.10 -33.60
N ASN A 171 -33.52 -7.63 -33.12
CA ASN A 171 -33.67 -8.98 -32.56
C ASN A 171 -33.22 -10.07 -33.55
#